data_AF-A0A8C9RQC6-F1
#
_entry.id   AF-A0A8C9RQC6-F1
#
_cell.length_a   1.000
_cell.length_b   1.000
_cell.length_c   1.000
_cell.angle_alpha   90.00
_cell.angle_beta   90.00
_cell.angle_gamma   90.00
#
_symmetry.space_group_name_H-M   'P 1'
#
loop_
_entity.id
_entity.type
_entity.pdbx_description
1 polymer ?
#
loop_
_entity_poly.entity_id
_entity_poly.type
_entity_poly.pdbx_seq_one_letter_code
_entity_poly.pdbx_strand_id
1 'polypeptide(L)'
;MRHIHGQLSLLLTPVPDKSMSGAVGEPAVPGMQQQHPPPSLAPATVRELVRSCLRRDPVAADLRCSLFVAAAQSYKRDSVLRPFPPRYVFEDNKEFDALLADMSSMPGMRELVRLGPGEGENHLALAHWILSSKNFAVKTLQRDEYTRIRDLTECDGTSIPVPDFLFELEYCDQMNAKFEKTRGGRDLLYAFHGSRLENFHSIIHNGLHCHLNKTSLFGEGTYLTSDLSLAVLYSPHGNGWRESLLGPLLSCVAVCEIIDHPDVKCQVKRKDSDSIDRQRARVKNSEGGEVPQKYFVVTNNQLLRVKYLLVYSQKRHHARHAPGTSWFVRHHFAIMMSLYLLLLVLIGAFNSATFQSFWHRLFR
;
A
#
# COMPACT_ATOMS: atom_id res chain seq x y z
N MET A 1 -12.43 50.73 -49.47
CA MET A 1 -11.00 50.67 -49.85
C MET A 1 -10.66 49.22 -50.16
N ARG A 2 -10.00 48.98 -51.31
CA ARG A 2 -9.94 47.73 -52.05
C ARG A 2 -8.88 46.74 -51.52
N HIS A 3 -9.19 45.46 -51.73
CA HIS A 3 -8.35 44.26 -51.75
C HIS A 3 -6.86 44.40 -52.10
N ILE A 4 -6.01 43.67 -51.35
CA ILE A 4 -4.72 43.05 -51.72
C ILE A 4 -4.57 41.86 -50.74
N HIS A 5 -4.75 40.55 -51.05
CA HIS A 5 -4.04 39.60 -51.93
C HIS A 5 -2.52 39.50 -51.72
N GLY A 6 -2.08 38.40 -51.11
CA GLY A 6 -0.66 38.07 -50.94
C GLY A 6 -0.46 36.61 -50.47
N GLN A 7 -0.69 35.66 -51.37
CA GLN A 7 -0.04 34.35 -51.32
C GLN A 7 1.46 34.56 -51.60
N LEU A 8 2.35 33.87 -50.88
CA LEU A 8 3.63 33.44 -51.44
C LEU A 8 3.98 32.03 -50.94
N SER A 9 3.92 31.10 -51.88
CA SER A 9 4.50 29.76 -51.84
C SER A 9 5.81 29.81 -52.64
N LEU A 10 6.66 28.78 -52.47
CA LEU A 10 7.84 28.41 -53.29
C LEU A 10 9.11 29.25 -53.00
N LEU A 11 10.34 28.74 -52.88
CA LEU A 11 11.04 27.59 -53.46
C LEU A 11 12.18 27.17 -52.48
N LEU A 12 12.31 25.90 -52.08
CA LEU A 12 13.23 24.89 -52.64
C LEU A 12 14.12 25.33 -53.82
N THR A 13 15.42 25.48 -53.59
CA THR A 13 16.45 24.90 -54.48
C THR A 13 17.75 24.55 -53.74
N PRO A 14 18.49 23.51 -54.21
CA PRO A 14 19.65 22.90 -53.55
C PRO A 14 20.98 23.16 -54.28
N VAL A 15 22.13 23.20 -53.58
CA VAL A 15 23.49 23.11 -54.20
C VAL A 15 24.54 22.81 -53.10
N PRO A 16 25.69 22.13 -53.34
CA PRO A 16 25.98 20.93 -54.14
C PRO A 16 26.74 19.83 -53.36
N ASP A 17 26.84 18.66 -54.00
CA ASP A 17 27.74 17.55 -53.70
C ASP A 17 29.23 17.95 -53.64
N LYS A 18 29.94 17.39 -52.64
CA LYS A 18 31.36 17.05 -52.76
C LYS A 18 31.62 15.70 -52.11
N SER A 19 31.80 14.72 -52.97
CA SER A 19 32.31 13.38 -52.70
C SER A 19 33.80 13.38 -52.35
N MET A 20 34.17 12.36 -51.57
CA MET A 20 35.51 11.80 -51.32
C MET A 20 36.36 12.44 -50.20
N SER A 21 36.41 11.78 -49.04
CA SER A 21 37.56 10.97 -48.62
C SER A 21 37.51 10.70 -47.11
N GLY A 22 37.84 9.47 -46.70
CA GLY A 22 38.20 9.17 -45.31
C GLY A 22 37.28 8.19 -44.60
N ALA A 23 37.46 6.90 -44.88
CA ALA A 23 36.93 5.82 -44.05
C ALA A 23 37.64 5.81 -42.69
N VAL A 24 36.90 6.05 -41.62
CA VAL A 24 37.23 5.62 -40.25
C VAL A 24 35.93 5.13 -39.63
N GLY A 25 35.84 3.83 -39.39
CA GLY A 25 34.64 3.18 -38.87
C GLY A 25 34.31 3.64 -37.45
N GLU A 26 33.08 4.12 -37.26
CA GLU A 26 32.47 4.23 -35.94
C GLU A 26 32.19 2.82 -35.38
N PRO A 27 32.50 2.55 -34.10
CA PRO A 27 32.13 1.29 -33.48
C PRO A 27 30.62 1.28 -33.23
N ALA A 28 29.98 0.21 -33.71
CA ALA A 28 28.58 -0.10 -33.50
C ALA A 28 28.20 -0.04 -32.01
N VAL A 29 27.09 0.65 -31.72
CA VAL A 29 26.40 0.62 -30.42
C VAL A 29 26.06 -0.83 -30.08
N PRO A 30 26.58 -1.42 -28.98
CA PRO A 30 26.25 -2.78 -28.59
C PRO A 30 24.77 -2.85 -28.22
N GLY A 31 24.08 -3.81 -28.84
CA GLY A 31 22.64 -3.97 -28.79
C GLY A 31 22.05 -4.02 -27.38
N MET A 32 20.79 -3.61 -27.31
CA MET A 32 19.89 -3.91 -26.19
C MET A 32 19.86 -5.43 -26.00
N GLN A 33 20.67 -5.93 -25.06
CA GLN A 33 20.46 -7.26 -24.51
C GLN A 33 19.10 -7.23 -23.84
N GLN A 34 18.16 -7.97 -24.43
CA GLN A 34 16.95 -8.41 -23.76
C GLN A 34 17.38 -8.96 -22.39
N GLN A 35 17.00 -8.28 -21.32
CA GLN A 35 17.20 -8.77 -19.97
C GLN A 35 16.35 -10.04 -19.85
N HIS A 36 17.00 -11.19 -20.03
CA HIS A 36 16.43 -12.47 -19.65
C HIS A 36 15.94 -12.35 -18.21
N PRO A 37 14.70 -12.78 -17.90
CA PRO A 37 14.27 -12.88 -16.51
C PRO A 37 15.29 -13.74 -15.76
N PRO A 38 15.61 -13.41 -14.49
CA PRO A 38 16.57 -14.19 -13.71
C PRO A 38 16.17 -15.67 -13.73
N PRO A 39 17.13 -16.61 -13.76
CA PRO A 39 16.82 -18.03 -13.82
C PRO A 39 15.87 -18.37 -12.68
N SER A 40 14.69 -18.88 -13.03
CA SER A 40 13.70 -19.31 -12.06
C SER A 40 14.35 -20.35 -11.15
N LEU A 41 14.42 -20.06 -9.85
CA LEU A 41 14.95 -20.99 -8.85
C LEU A 41 14.26 -22.35 -8.99
N ALA A 42 15.03 -23.43 -8.86
CA ALA A 42 14.47 -24.78 -8.93
C ALA A 42 13.36 -24.95 -7.87
N PRO A 43 12.24 -25.63 -8.18
CA PRO A 43 11.11 -25.78 -7.25
C PRO A 43 11.50 -26.36 -5.89
N ALA A 44 12.48 -27.29 -5.87
CA ALA A 44 13.02 -27.85 -4.64
C ALA A 44 13.70 -26.78 -3.75
N THR A 45 14.48 -25.88 -4.35
CA THR A 45 15.14 -24.77 -3.64
C THR A 45 14.11 -23.79 -3.09
N VAL A 46 13.12 -23.43 -3.91
CA VAL A 46 12.02 -22.53 -3.49
C VAL A 46 11.29 -23.11 -2.27
N ARG A 47 10.98 -24.41 -2.30
CA ARG A 47 10.33 -25.11 -1.19
C ARG A 47 11.14 -25.04 0.09
N GLU A 48 12.44 -25.29 0.02
CA GLU A 48 13.31 -25.27 1.20
C GLU A 48 13.47 -23.85 1.77
N LEU A 49 13.59 -22.84 0.91
CA LEU A 49 13.63 -21.43 1.33
C LEU A 49 12.35 -21.00 2.05
N VAL A 50 11.19 -21.35 1.49
CA VAL A 50 9.89 -21.08 2.13
C VAL A 50 9.80 -21.81 3.47
N ARG A 51 10.11 -23.11 3.53
CA ARG A 51 10.08 -23.88 4.78
C ARG A 51 11.02 -23.31 5.84
N SER A 52 12.23 -22.92 5.45
CA SER A 52 13.19 -22.29 6.35
C SER A 52 12.65 -20.96 6.91
N CYS A 53 12.07 -20.12 6.06
CA CYS A 53 11.47 -18.86 6.49
C CYS A 53 10.30 -19.08 7.46
N LEU A 54 9.43 -20.05 7.16
CA LEU A 54 8.25 -20.38 7.98
C LEU A 54 8.62 -21.04 9.30
N ARG A 55 9.71 -21.81 9.36
CA ARG A 55 10.24 -22.37 10.62
C ARG A 55 10.87 -21.30 11.50
N ARG A 56 11.52 -20.30 10.90
CA ARG A 56 12.20 -19.22 11.63
C ARG A 56 11.22 -18.26 12.28
N ASP A 57 10.26 -17.74 11.51
CA ASP A 57 9.26 -16.80 12.01
C ASP A 57 7.94 -16.94 11.24
N PRO A 58 7.06 -17.89 11.64
CA PRO A 58 5.81 -18.14 10.95
C PRO A 58 4.84 -16.97 11.05
N VAL A 59 4.90 -16.18 12.13
CA VAL A 59 3.97 -15.08 12.41
C VAL A 59 4.30 -13.87 11.53
N ALA A 60 5.58 -13.54 11.36
CA ALA A 60 6.00 -12.49 10.44
C ALA A 60 5.77 -12.86 8.97
N ALA A 61 5.95 -14.14 8.61
CA ALA A 61 5.62 -14.63 7.28
C ALA A 61 4.11 -14.52 6.99
N ASP A 62 3.29 -14.93 7.95
CA ASP A 62 1.83 -14.83 7.87
C ASP A 62 1.35 -13.38 7.73
N LEU A 63 1.97 -12.43 8.44
CA LEU A 63 1.69 -11.01 8.28
C LEU A 63 1.91 -10.56 6.83
N ARG A 64 3.06 -10.89 6.24
CA ARG A 64 3.40 -10.46 4.88
C ARG A 64 2.40 -11.00 3.85
N CYS A 65 2.00 -12.27 3.99
CA CYS A 65 0.94 -12.84 3.18
C CYS A 65 -0.41 -12.15 3.41
N SER A 66 -0.75 -11.83 4.66
CA SER A 66 -1.99 -11.13 5.01
C SER A 66 -2.07 -9.72 4.41
N LEU A 67 -0.96 -8.96 4.46
CA LEU A 67 -0.87 -7.63 3.86
C LEU A 67 -0.96 -7.70 2.33
N PHE A 68 -0.27 -8.66 1.72
CA PHE A 68 -0.34 -8.91 0.28
C PHE A 68 -1.76 -9.26 -0.17
N VAL A 69 -2.44 -10.14 0.56
CA VAL A 69 -3.84 -10.52 0.31
C VAL A 69 -4.79 -9.34 0.44
N ALA A 70 -4.65 -8.53 1.49
CA ALA A 70 -5.44 -7.32 1.66
C ALA A 70 -5.26 -6.36 0.47
N ALA A 71 -4.04 -6.17 0.00
CA ALA A 71 -3.73 -5.32 -1.16
C ALA A 71 -4.33 -5.86 -2.46
N ALA A 72 -4.21 -7.17 -2.72
CA ALA A 72 -4.69 -7.79 -3.95
C ALA A 72 -6.23 -7.83 -4.04
N GLN A 73 -6.92 -8.06 -2.92
CA GLN A 73 -8.39 -8.11 -2.87
C GLN A 73 -9.03 -6.73 -2.93
N SER A 74 -8.27 -5.66 -2.71
CA SER A 74 -8.78 -4.29 -2.74
C SER A 74 -9.33 -3.93 -4.13
N TYR A 75 -10.37 -3.09 -4.15
CA TYR A 75 -10.79 -2.42 -5.39
C TYR A 75 -9.71 -1.45 -5.91
N LYS A 76 -8.78 -1.01 -5.04
CA LYS A 76 -7.63 -0.16 -5.37
C LYS A 76 -6.37 -0.98 -5.74
N ARG A 77 -6.50 -2.28 -6.01
CA ARG A 77 -5.36 -3.20 -6.21
C ARG A 77 -4.30 -2.70 -7.20
N ASP A 78 -4.69 -1.95 -8.23
CA ASP A 78 -3.72 -1.41 -9.20
C ASP A 78 -2.72 -0.40 -8.60
N SER A 79 -3.18 0.39 -7.63
CA SER A 79 -2.34 1.38 -6.95
C SER A 79 -1.67 0.85 -5.68
N VAL A 80 -2.33 -0.05 -4.94
CA VAL A 80 -1.84 -0.52 -3.63
C VAL A 80 -1.05 -1.83 -3.67
N LEU A 81 -1.23 -2.68 -4.70
CA LEU A 81 -0.46 -3.92 -4.85
C LEU A 81 0.88 -3.63 -5.54
N ARG A 82 1.76 -2.90 -4.85
CA ARG A 82 3.09 -2.52 -5.32
C ARG A 82 4.12 -2.86 -4.24
N PRO A 83 5.12 -3.71 -4.51
CA PRO A 83 5.43 -4.36 -5.78
C PRO A 83 4.37 -5.37 -6.19
N PHE A 84 4.32 -5.66 -7.49
CA PHE A 84 3.43 -6.65 -8.10
C PHE A 84 4.23 -7.87 -8.56
N PRO A 85 3.74 -9.11 -8.37
CA PRO A 85 4.48 -10.31 -8.75
C PRO A 85 4.68 -10.42 -10.27
N PRO A 86 5.93 -10.43 -10.78
CA PRO A 86 6.20 -10.44 -12.22
C PRO A 86 5.60 -11.63 -12.98
N ARG A 87 5.37 -12.76 -12.29
CA ARG A 87 4.74 -13.97 -12.85
C ARG A 87 3.33 -13.71 -13.40
N TYR A 88 2.65 -12.68 -12.91
CA TYR A 88 1.29 -12.33 -13.34
C TYR A 88 1.29 -11.08 -14.22
N VAL A 89 2.41 -10.78 -14.89
CA VAL A 89 2.51 -9.71 -15.87
C VAL A 89 2.70 -10.34 -17.24
N PHE A 90 1.79 -10.05 -18.17
CA PHE A 90 1.84 -10.52 -19.55
C PHE A 90 1.74 -9.31 -20.48
N GLU A 91 2.76 -9.09 -21.33
CA GLU A 91 2.80 -7.97 -22.28
C GLU A 91 2.43 -6.62 -21.63
N ASP A 92 3.03 -6.32 -20.48
CA ASP A 92 2.79 -5.14 -19.63
C ASP A 92 1.39 -5.03 -18.98
N ASN A 93 0.51 -6.01 -19.19
CA ASN A 93 -0.78 -6.11 -18.51
C ASN A 93 -0.68 -6.96 -17.24
N LYS A 94 -1.29 -6.47 -16.15
CA LYS A 94 -1.36 -7.18 -14.87
C LYS A 94 -2.56 -8.13 -14.86
N GLU A 95 -2.27 -9.43 -14.80
CA GLU A 95 -3.26 -10.52 -14.73
C GLU A 95 -3.77 -10.71 -13.29
N PHE A 96 -4.63 -9.78 -12.84
CA PHE A 96 -5.20 -9.83 -11.49
C PHE A 96 -6.10 -11.06 -11.25
N ASP A 97 -6.81 -11.53 -12.27
CA ASP A 97 -7.75 -12.65 -12.11
C ASP A 97 -7.01 -13.97 -11.85
N ALA A 98 -5.92 -14.22 -12.58
CA ALA A 98 -5.03 -15.36 -12.33
C ALA A 98 -4.41 -15.29 -10.94
N LEU A 99 -3.95 -14.10 -10.53
CA LEU A 99 -3.39 -13.89 -9.19
C LEU A 99 -4.43 -14.17 -8.09
N LEU A 100 -5.65 -13.65 -8.23
CA LEU A 100 -6.70 -13.86 -7.26
C LEU A 100 -7.14 -15.33 -7.18
N ALA A 101 -7.14 -16.06 -8.29
CA ALA A 101 -7.43 -17.49 -8.30
C ALA A 101 -6.38 -18.28 -7.49
N ASP A 102 -5.10 -18.04 -7.73
CA ASP A 102 -4.00 -18.68 -6.99
C ASP A 102 -4.02 -18.33 -5.50
N MET A 103 -4.33 -17.08 -5.16
CA MET A 103 -4.43 -16.63 -3.77
C MET A 103 -5.63 -17.21 -3.05
N SER A 104 -6.78 -17.33 -3.73
CA SER A 104 -8.01 -17.88 -3.14
C SER A 104 -7.91 -19.35 -2.78
N SER A 105 -7.02 -20.08 -3.47
CA SER A 105 -6.71 -21.49 -3.22
C SER A 105 -5.47 -21.70 -2.36
N MET A 106 -4.78 -20.63 -1.95
CA MET A 106 -3.55 -20.72 -1.17
C MET A 106 -3.84 -21.26 0.24
N PRO A 107 -3.21 -22.38 0.64
CA PRO A 107 -3.42 -22.98 1.95
C PRO A 107 -2.73 -22.19 3.06
N GLY A 108 -3.22 -22.33 4.30
CA GLY A 108 -2.64 -21.68 5.48
C GLY A 108 -1.16 -22.02 5.71
N MET A 109 -0.44 -21.21 6.49
CA MET A 109 1.01 -21.40 6.71
C MET A 109 1.38 -22.80 7.22
N ARG A 110 0.54 -23.39 8.08
CA ARG A 110 0.75 -24.74 8.62
C ARG A 110 0.70 -25.83 7.56
N GLU A 111 -0.16 -25.67 6.57
CA GLU A 111 -0.33 -26.60 5.45
C GLU A 111 0.74 -26.36 4.40
N LEU A 112 1.08 -25.10 4.12
CA LEU A 112 2.12 -24.72 3.18
C LEU A 112 3.49 -25.33 3.53
N VAL A 113 3.82 -25.42 4.83
CA VAL A 113 5.04 -26.11 5.30
C VAL A 113 5.03 -27.62 5.02
N ARG A 114 3.84 -28.23 5.04
CA ARG A 114 3.63 -29.69 4.93
C ARG A 114 3.61 -30.19 3.48
N LEU A 115 3.41 -29.31 2.49
CA LEU A 115 3.37 -29.67 1.08
C LEU A 115 4.61 -30.47 0.65
N GLY A 116 4.38 -31.59 -0.03
CA GLY A 116 5.39 -32.50 -0.54
C GLY A 116 6.06 -32.04 -1.85
N PRO A 117 7.00 -32.84 -2.38
CA PRO A 117 7.51 -32.67 -3.74
C PRO A 117 6.38 -32.73 -4.79
N GLY A 118 6.35 -31.76 -5.71
CA GLY A 118 5.34 -31.66 -6.77
C GLY A 118 3.98 -31.06 -6.34
N GLU A 119 3.75 -30.85 -5.05
CA GLU A 119 2.49 -30.28 -4.55
C GLU A 119 2.58 -28.75 -4.41
N GLY A 120 1.53 -28.05 -4.86
CA GLY A 120 1.34 -26.62 -4.61
C GLY A 120 2.49 -25.73 -5.08
N GLU A 121 3.18 -26.09 -6.16
CA GLU A 121 4.37 -25.36 -6.64
C GLU A 121 4.07 -23.89 -6.97
N ASN A 122 2.86 -23.62 -7.47
CA ASN A 122 2.38 -22.25 -7.71
C ASN A 122 2.26 -21.45 -6.41
N HIS A 123 1.67 -22.06 -5.38
CA HIS A 123 1.52 -21.43 -4.06
C HIS A 123 2.88 -21.20 -3.39
N LEU A 124 3.81 -22.16 -3.50
CA LEU A 124 5.17 -22.04 -2.99
C LEU A 124 5.96 -20.95 -3.71
N ALA A 125 5.83 -20.84 -5.04
CA ALA A 125 6.46 -19.79 -5.82
C ALA A 125 5.93 -18.39 -5.44
N LEU A 126 4.61 -18.26 -5.29
CA LEU A 126 3.99 -17.00 -4.86
C LEU A 126 4.39 -16.65 -3.41
N ALA A 127 4.31 -17.60 -2.48
CA ALA A 127 4.74 -17.41 -1.10
C ALA A 127 6.23 -17.02 -1.02
N HIS A 128 7.09 -17.71 -1.77
CA HIS A 128 8.50 -17.34 -1.87
C HIS A 128 8.68 -15.91 -2.35
N TRP A 129 7.95 -15.48 -3.38
CA TRP A 129 8.01 -14.11 -3.87
C TRP A 129 7.56 -13.10 -2.80
N ILE A 130 6.44 -13.36 -2.11
CA ILE A 130 5.92 -12.49 -1.03
C ILE A 130 6.94 -12.38 0.12
N LEU A 131 7.59 -13.49 0.48
CA LEU A 131 8.53 -13.59 1.58
C LEU A 131 9.97 -13.16 1.21
N SER A 132 10.27 -13.05 -0.08
CA SER A 132 11.57 -12.59 -0.57
C SER A 132 11.63 -11.08 -0.60
N SER A 133 12.42 -10.49 0.30
CA SER A 133 12.80 -9.08 0.23
C SER A 133 14.29 -8.95 0.49
N LYS A 134 14.98 -8.19 -0.36
CA LYS A 134 16.41 -7.86 -0.19
C LYS A 134 16.61 -6.62 0.68
N ASN A 135 15.56 -5.82 0.82
CA ASN A 135 15.62 -4.47 1.38
C ASN A 135 15.31 -4.45 2.88
N PHE A 136 14.49 -5.40 3.34
CA PHE A 136 14.09 -5.51 4.73
C PHE A 136 13.69 -6.95 5.10
N ALA A 137 13.77 -7.26 6.38
CA ALA A 137 13.13 -8.38 7.03
C ALA A 137 12.02 -7.88 7.96
N VAL A 138 11.01 -8.73 8.18
CA VAL A 138 9.99 -8.50 9.20
C VAL A 138 10.22 -9.51 10.30
N LYS A 139 10.23 -9.05 11.55
CA LYS A 139 10.49 -9.87 12.72
C LYS A 139 9.38 -9.69 13.74
N THR A 140 8.87 -10.79 14.26
CA THR A 140 7.89 -10.79 15.34
C THR A 140 8.57 -10.38 16.65
N LEU A 141 7.99 -9.42 17.36
CA LEU A 141 8.43 -8.98 18.66
C LEU A 141 7.55 -9.56 19.78
N GLN A 142 8.13 -9.65 20.98
CA GLN A 142 7.40 -10.01 22.17
C GLN A 142 6.55 -8.84 22.67
N ARG A 143 5.49 -9.15 23.42
CA ARG A 143 4.57 -8.12 23.95
C ARG A 143 5.24 -7.10 24.86
N ASP A 144 6.29 -7.50 25.57
CA ASP A 144 6.99 -6.63 26.52
C ASP A 144 7.69 -5.45 25.82
N GLU A 145 8.08 -5.61 24.55
CA GLU A 145 8.66 -4.53 23.73
C GLU A 145 7.65 -3.41 23.44
N TYR A 146 6.34 -3.64 23.62
CA TYR A 146 5.34 -2.59 23.46
C TYR A 146 5.53 -1.45 24.47
N THR A 147 5.97 -1.76 25.69
CA THR A 147 6.28 -0.74 26.71
C THR A 147 7.37 0.19 26.20
N ARG A 148 8.44 -0.36 25.62
CA ARG A 148 9.53 0.41 25.02
C ARG A 148 9.04 1.31 23.88
N ILE A 149 8.16 0.82 23.02
CA ILE A 149 7.61 1.63 21.91
C ILE A 149 6.74 2.77 22.44
N ARG A 150 5.96 2.53 23.49
CA ARG A 150 5.15 3.55 24.14
C ARG A 150 6.02 4.64 24.77
N ASP A 151 7.12 4.25 25.41
CA ASP A 151 8.06 5.20 26.01
C ASP A 151 8.78 6.03 24.92
N LEU A 152 9.16 5.41 23.80
CA LEU A 152 9.76 6.11 22.64
C LEU A 152 8.84 7.14 21.98
N THR A 153 7.53 6.94 22.07
CA THR A 153 6.52 7.80 21.43
C THR A 153 5.96 8.87 22.37
N GLU A 154 6.42 8.90 23.63
CA GLU A 154 5.93 9.80 24.68
C GLU A 154 4.39 9.79 24.77
N CYS A 155 3.79 8.61 24.56
CA CYS A 155 2.35 8.45 24.47
C CYS A 155 1.73 8.48 25.88
N ASP A 156 1.39 9.67 26.37
CA ASP A 156 0.72 9.90 27.65
C ASP A 156 -0.79 9.55 27.61
N GLY A 157 -1.13 8.35 28.09
CA GLY A 157 -2.42 8.09 28.75
C GLY A 157 -3.59 7.46 27.95
N THR A 158 -4.52 6.89 28.74
CA THR A 158 -5.83 6.25 28.46
C THR A 158 -5.87 4.85 27.81
N SER A 159 -6.99 4.14 28.06
CA SER A 159 -7.35 2.75 27.72
C SER A 159 -7.33 2.46 26.21
N ILE A 160 -6.15 2.55 25.59
CA ILE A 160 -5.95 2.15 24.20
C ILE A 160 -5.79 0.63 24.16
N PRO A 161 -6.45 -0.07 23.22
CA PRO A 161 -6.25 -1.51 23.08
C PRO A 161 -4.76 -1.81 22.87
N VAL A 162 -4.24 -2.78 23.60
CA VAL A 162 -2.88 -3.29 23.37
C VAL A 162 -2.90 -4.09 22.06
N PRO A 163 -1.90 -3.93 21.17
CA PRO A 163 -1.84 -4.71 19.94
C PRO A 163 -1.73 -6.21 20.24
N ASP A 164 -2.45 -7.02 19.47
CA ASP A 164 -2.39 -8.48 19.62
C ASP A 164 -1.03 -9.02 19.19
N PHE A 165 -0.44 -8.40 18.15
CA PHE A 165 0.84 -8.74 17.55
C PHE A 165 1.68 -7.49 17.28
N LEU A 166 3.00 -7.64 17.45
CA LEU A 166 3.98 -6.58 17.24
C LEU A 166 5.07 -7.06 16.29
N PHE A 167 5.47 -6.20 15.35
CA PHE A 167 6.51 -6.51 14.38
C PHE A 167 7.51 -5.37 14.25
N GLU A 168 8.76 -5.73 13.98
CA GLU A 168 9.85 -4.81 13.63
C GLU A 168 10.23 -4.98 12.15
N LEU A 169 10.50 -3.85 11.49
CA LEU A 169 11.15 -3.83 10.18
C LEU A 169 12.66 -3.64 10.37
N GLU A 170 13.41 -4.67 10.01
CA GLU A 170 14.87 -4.67 9.99
C GLU A 170 15.33 -4.40 8.55
N TYR A 171 15.82 -3.20 8.27
CA TYR A 171 16.32 -2.83 6.95
C TYR A 171 17.73 -3.37 6.71
N CYS A 172 18.09 -3.61 5.44
CA CYS A 172 19.44 -4.03 5.07
C CYS A 172 20.49 -2.93 5.32
N ASP A 173 21.75 -3.33 5.42
CA ASP A 173 22.86 -2.42 5.75
C ASP A 173 22.95 -1.22 4.81
N GLN A 174 22.69 -1.41 3.52
CA GLN A 174 22.69 -0.33 2.54
C GLN A 174 21.62 0.74 2.86
N MET A 175 20.42 0.32 3.23
CA MET A 175 19.33 1.24 3.60
C MET A 175 19.57 1.89 4.96
N ASN A 176 20.11 1.14 5.93
CA ASN A 176 20.52 1.68 7.22
C ASN A 176 21.61 2.75 7.06
N ALA A 177 22.67 2.47 6.31
CA ALA A 177 23.76 3.42 6.05
C ALA A 177 23.24 4.69 5.35
N LYS A 178 22.30 4.56 4.41
CA LYS A 178 21.66 5.72 3.78
C LYS A 178 20.86 6.55 4.78
N PHE A 179 20.07 5.92 5.64
CA PHE A 179 19.28 6.61 6.66
C PHE A 179 20.18 7.32 7.68
N GLU A 180 21.23 6.66 8.17
CA GLU A 180 22.19 7.24 9.11
C GLU A 180 22.98 8.40 8.50
N LYS A 181 23.35 8.29 7.21
CA LYS A 181 23.97 9.41 6.48
C LYS A 181 23.04 10.63 6.41
N THR A 182 21.74 10.42 6.16
CA THR A 182 20.75 11.51 6.16
C THR A 182 20.54 12.08 7.55
N ARG A 183 20.53 11.22 8.58
CA ARG A 183 20.38 11.60 9.99
C ARG A 183 21.48 12.57 10.40
N GLY A 184 22.74 12.27 10.07
CA GLY A 184 23.87 13.17 10.28
C GLY A 184 24.03 13.58 11.76
N GLY A 185 23.82 12.64 12.68
CA GLY A 185 23.94 12.84 14.13
C GLY A 185 22.75 13.52 14.81
N ARG A 186 21.68 13.85 14.09
CA ARG A 186 20.46 14.45 14.68
C ARG A 186 19.67 13.44 15.53
N ASP A 187 18.83 13.96 16.40
CA ASP A 187 17.91 13.15 17.19
C ASP A 187 16.84 12.47 16.32
N LEU A 188 16.27 11.39 16.87
CA LEU A 188 15.16 10.67 16.27
C LEU A 188 13.89 10.91 17.09
N LEU A 189 12.78 11.08 16.38
CA LEU A 189 11.44 11.16 16.91
C LEU A 189 10.65 9.94 16.45
N TYR A 190 9.71 9.48 17.28
CA TYR A 190 8.81 8.39 16.92
C TYR A 190 7.37 8.87 16.89
N ALA A 191 6.64 8.49 15.85
CA ALA A 191 5.23 8.83 15.71
C ALA A 191 4.45 7.74 14.97
N PHE A 192 3.14 7.69 15.19
CA PHE A 192 2.23 6.74 14.59
C PHE A 192 1.69 7.23 13.24
N HIS A 193 1.48 6.29 12.33
CA HIS A 193 0.76 6.47 11.08
C HIS A 193 -0.35 5.43 10.98
N GLY A 194 -1.59 5.90 10.93
CA GLY A 194 -2.74 5.04 10.67
C GLY A 194 -3.05 4.95 9.18
N SER A 195 -3.36 3.74 8.71
CA SER A 195 -3.76 3.53 7.31
C SER A 195 -4.70 2.33 7.19
N ARG A 196 -5.39 2.24 6.06
CA ARG A 196 -6.18 1.04 5.73
C ARG A 196 -5.26 -0.15 5.46
N LEU A 197 -5.67 -1.34 5.88
CA LEU A 197 -4.86 -2.56 5.82
C LEU A 197 -4.26 -2.83 4.43
N GLU A 198 -5.05 -2.62 3.36
CA GLU A 198 -4.62 -2.89 1.98
C GLU A 198 -3.45 -2.01 1.51
N ASN A 199 -3.15 -0.90 2.19
CA ASN A 199 -2.05 -0.02 1.84
C ASN A 199 -0.71 -0.57 2.37
N PHE A 200 -0.73 -1.40 3.42
CA PHE A 200 0.48 -1.74 4.16
C PHE A 200 1.47 -2.61 3.37
N HIS A 201 1.02 -3.40 2.38
CA HIS A 201 1.92 -4.05 1.44
C HIS A 201 2.81 -3.02 0.71
N SER A 202 2.21 -1.96 0.17
CA SER A 202 2.99 -0.89 -0.47
C SER A 202 3.83 -0.11 0.52
N ILE A 203 3.30 0.18 1.72
CA ILE A 203 4.01 0.95 2.73
C ILE A 203 5.30 0.26 3.18
N ILE A 204 5.29 -1.06 3.44
CA ILE A 204 6.49 -1.76 3.90
C ILE A 204 7.56 -1.88 2.80
N HIS A 205 7.15 -1.93 1.52
CA HIS A 205 8.06 -2.10 0.39
C HIS A 205 8.59 -0.77 -0.18
N ASN A 206 7.75 0.25 -0.25
CA ASN A 206 8.04 1.51 -0.94
C ASN A 206 8.14 2.71 0.02
N GLY A 207 7.83 2.51 1.31
CA GLY A 207 7.73 3.57 2.31
C GLY A 207 6.41 4.33 2.25
N LEU A 208 6.27 5.33 3.12
CA LEU A 208 5.15 6.26 3.08
C LEU A 208 5.41 7.30 1.98
N HIS A 209 4.50 7.40 1.00
CA HIS A 209 4.64 8.33 -0.11
C HIS A 209 3.93 9.66 0.17
N CYS A 210 4.69 10.71 0.49
CA CYS A 210 4.15 12.06 0.75
C CYS A 210 3.21 12.61 -0.34
N HIS A 211 3.47 12.31 -1.62
CA HIS A 211 2.72 12.89 -2.75
C HIS A 211 1.39 12.21 -3.07
N LEU A 212 1.05 11.10 -2.39
CA LEU A 212 -0.26 10.47 -2.52
C LEU A 212 -1.32 11.12 -1.62
N ASN A 213 -0.91 11.98 -0.67
CA ASN A 213 -1.78 12.71 0.25
C ASN A 213 -2.04 14.15 -0.26
N LYS A 214 -2.60 14.28 -1.48
CA LYS A 214 -2.76 15.59 -2.15
C LYS A 214 -3.83 16.49 -1.55
N THR A 215 -4.74 15.95 -0.76
CA THR A 215 -5.80 16.71 -0.09
C THR A 215 -5.63 16.57 1.41
N SER A 216 -4.96 17.53 2.02
CA SER A 216 -4.91 17.58 3.47
C SER A 216 -4.94 19.00 3.99
N LEU A 217 -5.69 19.16 5.08
CA LEU A 217 -6.03 20.43 5.71
C LEU A 217 -4.78 21.23 6.10
N PHE A 218 -3.65 20.56 6.35
CA PHE A 218 -2.40 21.21 6.75
C PHE A 218 -1.31 21.21 5.66
N GLY A 219 -1.65 20.96 4.39
CA GLY A 219 -0.70 20.96 3.26
C GLY A 219 -0.23 19.57 2.81
N GLU A 220 0.72 19.53 1.87
CA GLU A 220 1.21 18.25 1.34
C GLU A 220 2.22 17.59 2.29
N GLY A 221 2.08 16.27 2.51
CA GLY A 221 3.04 15.50 3.28
C GLY A 221 2.49 14.20 3.85
N THR A 222 3.37 13.46 4.53
CA THR A 222 3.00 12.31 5.35
C THR A 222 2.55 12.78 6.72
N TYR A 223 1.31 12.46 7.07
CA TYR A 223 0.69 12.79 8.36
C TYR A 223 0.99 11.70 9.38
N LEU A 224 1.62 12.10 10.47
CA LEU A 224 1.95 11.26 11.61
C LEU A 224 1.40 11.91 12.88
N THR A 225 1.25 11.13 13.95
CA THR A 225 0.78 11.63 15.24
C THR A 225 1.51 10.97 16.41
N SER A 226 1.76 11.70 17.49
CA SER A 226 2.28 11.10 18.74
C SER A 226 1.19 10.34 19.51
N ASP A 227 -0.08 10.48 19.14
CA ASP A 227 -1.22 9.86 19.84
C ASP A 227 -1.71 8.61 19.10
N LEU A 228 -1.51 7.45 19.72
CA LEU A 228 -1.94 6.18 19.14
C LEU A 228 -3.47 6.11 18.95
N SER A 229 -4.26 6.71 19.85
CA SER A 229 -5.73 6.69 19.76
C SER A 229 -6.20 7.30 18.45
N LEU A 230 -5.52 8.38 18.03
CA LEU A 230 -5.81 9.07 16.80
C LEU A 230 -5.38 8.27 15.57
N ALA A 231 -4.21 7.63 15.60
CA ALA A 231 -3.75 6.76 14.52
C ALA A 231 -4.68 5.54 14.31
N VAL A 232 -5.25 5.00 15.38
CA VAL A 232 -6.22 3.90 15.30
C VAL A 232 -7.49 4.30 14.54
N LEU A 233 -7.96 5.55 14.64
CA LEU A 233 -9.12 6.04 13.88
C LEU A 233 -8.91 5.99 12.36
N TYR A 234 -7.66 6.14 11.91
CA TYR A 234 -7.29 6.01 10.49
C TYR A 234 -6.95 4.58 10.08
N SER A 235 -7.05 3.62 11.01
CA SER A 235 -6.67 2.22 10.83
C SER A 235 -7.88 1.30 11.04
N PRO A 236 -8.93 1.39 10.20
CA PRO A 236 -10.08 0.49 10.32
C PRO A 236 -9.66 -0.96 10.06
N HIS A 237 -10.42 -1.90 10.63
CA HIS A 237 -10.24 -3.31 10.32
C HIS A 237 -10.51 -3.57 8.84
N GLY A 238 -9.58 -4.26 8.19
CA GLY A 238 -9.67 -4.71 6.81
C GLY A 238 -9.67 -6.23 6.72
N ASN A 239 -10.16 -6.73 5.59
CA ASN A 239 -10.03 -8.16 5.27
C ASN A 239 -8.57 -8.45 4.93
N GLY A 240 -7.95 -9.29 5.76
CA GLY A 240 -6.62 -9.84 5.51
C GLY A 240 -6.73 -11.17 4.77
N TRP A 241 -5.91 -12.14 5.18
CA TRP A 241 -5.94 -13.47 4.62
C TRP A 241 -6.82 -14.42 5.46
N ARG A 242 -7.71 -15.16 4.79
CA ARG A 242 -8.70 -16.03 5.45
C ARG A 242 -8.06 -17.11 6.33
N GLU A 243 -6.95 -17.68 5.86
CA GLU A 243 -6.21 -18.76 6.52
C GLU A 243 -5.06 -18.24 7.40
N SER A 244 -5.06 -16.92 7.68
CA SER A 244 -4.04 -16.25 8.49
C SER A 244 -4.04 -16.74 9.93
N LEU A 245 -2.82 -16.97 10.46
CA LEU A 245 -2.58 -17.20 11.88
C LEU A 245 -2.96 -16.00 12.76
N LEU A 246 -2.90 -14.78 12.20
CA LEU A 246 -3.27 -13.54 12.87
C LEU A 246 -4.79 -13.34 12.90
N GLY A 247 -5.54 -14.08 12.10
CA GLY A 247 -6.97 -13.93 11.92
C GLY A 247 -7.34 -13.16 10.64
N PRO A 248 -8.59 -13.32 10.15
CA PRO A 248 -8.98 -12.83 8.83
C PRO A 248 -9.30 -11.33 8.77
N LEU A 249 -9.45 -10.66 9.92
CA LEU A 249 -9.80 -9.25 10.04
C LEU A 249 -8.75 -8.56 10.89
N LEU A 250 -7.96 -7.69 10.25
CA LEU A 250 -6.80 -7.04 10.85
C LEU A 250 -6.91 -5.52 10.74
N SER A 251 -6.50 -4.82 11.79
CA SER A 251 -6.14 -3.41 11.74
C SER A 251 -4.63 -3.28 11.96
N CYS A 252 -3.99 -2.31 11.31
CA CYS A 252 -2.55 -2.12 11.36
C CYS A 252 -2.21 -0.64 11.52
N VAL A 253 -1.30 -0.33 12.43
CA VAL A 253 -0.73 1.01 12.65
C VAL A 253 0.78 0.93 12.48
N ALA A 254 1.38 1.82 11.70
CA ALA A 254 2.83 1.93 11.60
C ALA A 254 3.37 2.85 12.69
N VAL A 255 4.50 2.47 13.28
CA VAL A 255 5.35 3.38 14.08
C VAL A 255 6.52 3.78 13.20
N CYS A 256 6.67 5.07 12.97
CA CYS A 256 7.68 5.66 12.11
C CYS A 256 8.81 6.24 12.93
N GLU A 257 10.04 6.00 12.49
CA GLU A 257 11.25 6.64 12.98
C GLU A 257 11.55 7.85 12.08
N ILE A 258 11.63 9.04 12.67
CA ILE A 258 11.72 10.33 11.98
C ILE A 258 12.99 11.04 12.41
N ILE A 259 13.75 11.57 11.45
CA ILE A 259 14.92 12.42 11.73
C ILE A 259 14.40 13.81 12.13
N ASP A 260 14.82 14.31 13.30
CA ASP A 260 14.48 15.65 13.75
C ASP A 260 15.14 16.71 12.85
N HIS A 261 14.42 17.15 11.83
CA HIS A 261 14.89 18.03 10.76
C HIS A 261 13.93 19.23 10.58
N PRO A 262 14.40 20.41 10.13
CA PRO A 262 13.54 21.56 9.88
C PRO A 262 12.39 21.34 8.86
N ASP A 263 12.52 20.33 8.01
CA ASP A 263 11.47 19.93 7.04
C ASP A 263 10.34 19.12 7.67
N VAL A 264 10.50 18.66 8.91
CA VAL A 264 9.44 18.05 9.70
C VAL A 264 8.65 19.17 10.39
N LYS A 265 7.39 19.34 10.02
CA LYS A 265 6.51 20.37 10.59
C LYS A 265 5.74 19.79 11.77
N CYS A 266 5.93 20.40 12.93
CA CYS A 266 5.44 19.92 14.22
C CYS A 266 5.52 21.05 15.25
N GLN A 267 4.75 20.91 16.33
CA GLN A 267 4.84 21.77 17.51
C GLN A 267 5.37 20.94 18.68
N VAL A 268 6.66 20.62 18.64
CA VAL A 268 7.31 19.83 19.71
C VAL A 268 7.70 20.77 20.85
N LYS A 269 7.51 20.32 22.09
CA LYS A 269 8.09 20.98 23.27
C LYS A 269 9.60 20.80 23.23
N ARG A 270 10.38 21.86 23.42
CA ARG A 270 11.84 21.72 23.49
C ARG A 270 12.21 20.92 24.75
N LYS A 271 13.14 19.96 24.62
CA LYS A 271 13.63 19.13 25.74
C LYS A 271 14.12 19.97 26.94
N ASP A 272 14.56 21.20 26.70
CA ASP A 272 15.16 22.08 27.73
C ASP A 272 14.29 23.28 28.13
N SER A 273 13.03 23.37 27.67
CA SER A 273 12.13 24.47 28.06
C SER A 273 10.65 24.13 27.82
N ASP A 274 9.74 24.63 28.66
CA ASP A 274 8.29 24.58 28.41
C ASP A 274 7.82 25.40 27.19
N SER A 275 8.74 26.04 26.47
CA SER A 275 8.44 26.79 25.24
C SER A 275 8.25 25.85 24.05
N ILE A 276 7.11 25.98 23.38
CA ILE A 276 6.78 25.27 22.14
C ILE A 276 7.55 25.91 20.99
N ASP A 277 8.27 25.10 20.21
CA ASP A 277 8.95 25.61 19.02
C ASP A 277 7.95 25.87 17.89
N ARG A 278 7.40 27.10 17.85
CA ARG A 278 6.43 27.52 16.83
C ARG A 278 7.07 27.77 15.46
N GLN A 279 8.40 27.76 15.33
CA GLN A 279 9.06 28.03 14.05
C GLN A 279 8.77 26.96 13.00
N ARG A 280 8.39 25.75 13.43
CA ARG A 280 8.06 24.60 12.56
C ARG A 280 6.56 24.30 12.50
N ALA A 281 5.71 25.17 13.03
CA ALA A 281 4.28 24.93 13.18
C ALA A 281 3.48 24.96 11.86
N ARG A 282 4.02 25.54 10.77
CA ARG A 282 3.26 25.76 9.53
C ARG A 282 3.93 25.15 8.31
N VAL A 283 3.12 24.44 7.50
CA VAL A 283 3.48 23.95 6.17
C VAL A 283 3.19 25.04 5.14
N LYS A 284 4.06 25.17 4.11
CA LYS A 284 3.81 26.08 2.98
C LYS A 284 2.53 25.61 2.27
N ASN A 285 1.56 26.51 2.07
CA ASN A 285 0.23 26.25 1.49
C ASN A 285 -0.77 25.48 2.39
N SER A 286 -0.62 25.52 3.71
CA SER A 286 -1.66 25.03 4.65
C SER A 286 -2.90 25.94 4.62
N GLU A 287 -4.06 25.37 4.26
CA GLU A 287 -5.37 26.03 4.31
C GLU A 287 -5.93 26.06 5.75
N GLY A 288 -5.59 25.07 6.57
CA GLY A 288 -6.08 24.88 7.94
C GLY A 288 -5.22 25.51 9.05
N GLY A 289 -4.19 26.29 8.69
CA GLY A 289 -3.35 27.01 9.65
C GLY A 289 -2.18 26.19 10.20
N GLU A 290 -1.91 26.31 11.50
CA GLU A 290 -0.81 25.61 12.19
C GLU A 290 -1.13 24.12 12.39
N VAL A 291 -0.11 23.26 12.26
CA VAL A 291 -0.19 21.83 12.57
C VAL A 291 -0.44 21.67 14.08
N PRO A 292 -1.48 20.92 14.51
CA PRO A 292 -1.77 20.76 15.94
C PRO A 292 -0.65 20.03 16.69
N GLN A 293 -0.56 20.23 18.01
CA GLN A 293 0.55 19.72 18.84
C GLN A 293 0.83 18.23 18.74
N LYS A 294 -0.20 17.41 18.50
CA LYS A 294 -0.07 15.96 18.40
C LYS A 294 0.25 15.45 16.99
N TYR A 295 0.41 16.33 16.00
CA TYR A 295 0.65 15.94 14.61
C TYR A 295 2.05 16.33 14.13
N PHE A 296 2.58 15.51 13.24
CA PHE A 296 3.78 15.78 12.47
C PHE A 296 3.43 15.68 10.98
N VAL A 297 3.88 16.65 10.21
CA VAL A 297 3.80 16.61 8.74
C VAL A 297 5.22 16.55 8.20
N VAL A 298 5.56 15.40 7.61
CA VAL A 298 6.87 15.19 6.99
C VAL A 298 6.70 15.36 5.48
N THR A 299 7.44 16.29 4.88
CA THR A 299 7.36 16.57 3.43
C THR A 299 8.36 15.72 2.63
N ASN A 300 9.50 15.37 3.22
CA ASN A 300 10.55 14.58 2.58
C ASN A 300 10.54 13.13 3.07
N ASN A 301 10.25 12.19 2.16
CA ASN A 301 10.23 10.74 2.43
C ASN A 301 11.55 10.19 2.96
N GLN A 302 12.70 10.87 2.74
CA GLN A 302 14.01 10.40 3.22
C GLN A 302 14.22 10.65 4.71
N LEU A 303 13.37 11.47 5.34
CA LEU A 303 13.48 11.81 6.75
C LEU A 303 12.70 10.86 7.66
N LEU A 304 11.98 9.90 7.09
CA LEU A 304 11.18 8.96 7.87
C LEU A 304 11.28 7.54 7.30
N ARG A 305 11.14 6.54 8.16
CA ARG A 305 10.93 5.15 7.76
C ARG A 305 10.02 4.44 8.73
N VAL A 306 9.34 3.40 8.28
CA VAL A 306 8.50 2.58 9.16
C VAL A 306 9.40 1.64 9.95
N LYS A 307 9.34 1.69 11.28
CA LYS A 307 10.19 0.88 12.15
C LYS A 307 9.43 -0.27 12.79
N TYR A 308 8.19 -0.05 13.21
CA TYR A 308 7.34 -1.08 13.81
C TYR A 308 5.95 -1.11 13.20
N LEU A 309 5.27 -2.26 13.31
CA LEU A 309 3.87 -2.43 12.97
C LEU A 309 3.11 -2.97 14.20
N LEU A 310 2.07 -2.25 14.59
CA LEU A 310 1.13 -2.66 15.63
C LEU A 310 -0.08 -3.27 14.93
N VAL A 311 -0.36 -4.55 15.19
CA VAL A 311 -1.45 -5.27 14.51
C VAL A 311 -2.49 -5.70 15.54
N TYR A 312 -3.74 -5.32 15.26
CA TYR A 312 -4.92 -5.64 16.04
C TYR A 312 -5.74 -6.68 15.28
N SER A 313 -6.04 -7.80 15.93
CA SER A 313 -6.84 -8.86 15.36
C SER A 313 -8.24 -8.81 15.92
N GLN A 314 -9.22 -8.72 15.04
CA GLN A 314 -10.60 -8.86 15.47
C GLN A 314 -10.89 -10.34 15.75
N LYS A 315 -10.84 -10.71 17.03
CA LYS A 315 -11.26 -12.05 17.48
C LYS A 315 -12.68 -12.28 17.00
N ARG A 316 -12.86 -13.26 16.12
CA ARG A 316 -14.18 -13.78 15.79
C ARG A 316 -14.75 -14.37 17.08
N HIS A 317 -15.77 -13.74 17.66
CA HIS A 317 -16.78 -14.55 18.34
C HIS A 317 -17.22 -15.58 17.31
N HIS A 318 -17.10 -16.87 17.62
CA HIS A 318 -17.39 -17.99 16.72
C HIS A 318 -18.82 -17.89 16.17
N ALA A 319 -19.03 -17.08 15.13
CA ALA A 319 -20.12 -17.23 14.21
C ALA A 319 -19.79 -18.50 13.43
N ARG A 320 -20.45 -19.60 13.85
CA ARG A 320 -20.43 -20.89 13.19
C ARG A 320 -20.48 -20.71 11.68
N HIS A 321 -19.64 -21.47 10.99
CA HIS A 321 -19.58 -21.62 9.54
C HIS A 321 -20.90 -21.29 8.83
N ALA A 322 -20.92 -20.19 8.09
CA ALA A 322 -21.80 -20.07 6.94
C ALA A 322 -21.02 -20.58 5.71
N PRO A 323 -21.49 -21.65 5.03
CA PRO A 323 -20.84 -22.14 3.83
C PRO A 323 -21.08 -21.16 2.68
N GLY A 324 -20.02 -20.79 1.96
CA GLY A 324 -20.09 -20.04 0.72
C GLY A 324 -20.65 -18.62 0.85
N THR A 325 -19.82 -17.61 0.62
CA THR A 325 -20.33 -16.27 0.30
C THR A 325 -21.26 -16.42 -0.91
N SER A 326 -22.57 -16.32 -0.69
CA SER A 326 -23.55 -16.49 -1.76
C SER A 326 -23.28 -15.45 -2.84
N TRP A 327 -23.50 -15.84 -4.10
CA TRP A 327 -23.36 -14.99 -5.28
C TRP A 327 -23.97 -13.58 -5.09
N PHE A 328 -25.04 -13.49 -4.31
CA PHE A 328 -25.71 -12.25 -3.93
C PHE A 328 -24.82 -11.24 -3.19
N VAL A 329 -23.92 -11.69 -2.31
CA VAL A 329 -23.01 -10.78 -1.58
C VAL A 329 -21.92 -10.25 -2.52
N ARG A 330 -21.45 -11.10 -3.45
CA ARG A 330 -20.43 -10.74 -4.45
C ARG A 330 -20.95 -9.72 -5.47
N HIS A 331 -22.24 -9.77 -5.80
CA HIS A 331 -22.89 -8.87 -6.76
C HIS A 331 -23.84 -7.86 -6.11
N HIS A 332 -23.71 -7.61 -4.80
CA HIS A 332 -24.61 -6.74 -4.04
C HIS A 332 -24.78 -5.35 -4.71
N PHE A 333 -23.70 -4.77 -5.21
CA PHE A 333 -23.77 -3.48 -5.92
C PHE A 333 -24.62 -3.56 -7.21
N ALA A 334 -24.41 -4.59 -8.03
CA ALA A 334 -25.19 -4.78 -9.26
C ALA A 334 -26.67 -5.04 -8.94
N ILE A 335 -26.95 -5.84 -7.91
CA ILE A 335 -28.31 -6.14 -7.46
C ILE A 335 -29.01 -4.87 -6.94
N MET A 336 -28.33 -4.07 -6.12
CA MET A 336 -28.87 -2.80 -5.63
C MET A 336 -29.12 -1.80 -6.77
N MET A 337 -28.25 -1.77 -7.78
CA MET A 337 -28.46 -0.94 -8.97
C MET A 337 -29.60 -1.42 -9.85
N SER A 338 -29.75 -2.73 -10.05
CA SER A 338 -30.88 -3.31 -10.77
C SER A 338 -32.21 -3.07 -10.03
N LEU A 339 -32.23 -3.22 -8.70
CA LEU A 339 -33.40 -2.91 -7.87
C LEU A 339 -33.78 -1.42 -7.94
N TYR A 340 -32.78 -0.54 -7.92
CA TYR A 340 -33.00 0.90 -8.05
C TYR A 340 -33.57 1.27 -9.43
N LEU A 341 -33.03 0.69 -10.51
CA LEU A 341 -33.58 0.86 -11.86
C LEU A 341 -35.01 0.34 -11.97
N LEU A 342 -35.30 -0.83 -11.38
CA LEU A 342 -36.65 -1.39 -11.34
C LEU A 342 -37.61 -0.45 -10.59
N LEU A 343 -37.19 0.12 -9.47
CA LEU A 343 -37.97 1.08 -8.70
C LEU A 343 -38.29 2.33 -9.54
N LEU A 344 -37.32 2.86 -10.28
CA LEU A 344 -37.53 4.01 -11.17
C LEU A 344 -38.51 3.70 -12.30
N VAL A 345 -38.42 2.50 -12.88
CA VAL A 345 -39.37 2.04 -13.92
C VAL A 345 -40.77 1.89 -13.33
N LEU A 346 -40.91 1.34 -12.13
CA LEU A 346 -42.20 1.20 -11.45
C LEU A 346 -42.80 2.57 -11.14
N ILE A 347 -42.04 3.51 -10.58
CA ILE A 347 -42.50 4.89 -10.34
C ILE A 347 -42.94 5.55 -11.66
N GLY A 348 -42.15 5.38 -12.73
CA GLY A 348 -42.50 5.87 -14.06
C GLY A 348 -43.78 5.24 -14.61
N ALA A 349 -43.99 3.94 -14.40
CA ALA A 349 -45.19 3.24 -14.80
C ALA A 349 -46.42 3.69 -14.01
N PHE A 350 -46.32 3.82 -12.68
CA PHE A 350 -47.41 4.30 -11.82
C PHE A 350 -47.79 5.76 -12.09
N ASN A 351 -46.84 6.58 -12.56
CA ASN A 351 -47.08 7.97 -12.92
C ASN A 351 -47.45 8.15 -14.41
N SER A 352 -47.55 7.07 -15.19
CA SER A 352 -47.96 7.14 -16.59
C SER A 352 -49.48 7.21 -16.72
N ALA A 353 -49.96 8.08 -17.62
CA ALA A 353 -51.39 8.26 -17.88
C ALA A 353 -52.08 6.98 -18.40
N THR A 354 -51.32 6.10 -19.05
CA THR A 354 -51.78 4.78 -19.52
C THR A 354 -52.04 3.82 -18.36
N PHE A 355 -51.19 3.79 -17.34
CA PHE A 355 -51.41 2.95 -16.16
C PHE A 355 -52.55 3.47 -15.29
N GLN A 356 -52.64 4.79 -15.09
CA GLN A 356 -53.74 5.40 -14.34
C GLN A 356 -55.09 5.17 -15.02
N SER A 357 -55.16 5.27 -16.35
CA SER A 357 -56.39 4.95 -17.10
C SER A 357 -56.76 3.48 -17.06
N PHE A 358 -55.79 2.57 -17.08
CA PHE A 358 -56.02 1.13 -16.89
C PHE A 358 -56.50 0.81 -15.47
N TRP A 359 -55.88 1.38 -14.45
CA TRP A 359 -56.23 1.18 -13.03
C TRP A 359 -57.64 1.68 -12.71
N HIS A 360 -58.02 2.87 -13.22
CA HIS A 360 -59.38 3.40 -13.10
C HIS A 360 -60.44 2.56 -13.80
N ARG A 361 -60.05 1.75 -14.78
CA ARG A 361 -60.94 0.86 -15.53
C ARG A 361 -61.11 -0.51 -14.88
N LEU A 362 -60.13 -0.93 -14.06
CA LEU A 362 -60.12 -2.22 -13.37
C LEU A 362 -60.79 -2.17 -11.99
N PHE A 363 -60.80 -1.01 -11.33
CA PHE A 363 -61.39 -0.80 -9.99
C PHE A 363 -62.64 0.11 -9.99
N ARG A 364 -63.48 0.01 -11.03
CA ARG A 364 -64.83 0.58 -11.03
C ARG A 364 -65.88 -0.50 -10.85
#